data_AF-A0A822BVI9-F1
#
_entry.id   AF-A0A822BVI9-F1
#
_cell.length_a   1.000
_cell.length_b   1.000
_cell.length_c   1.000
_cell.angle_alpha   90.00
_cell.angle_beta   90.00
_cell.angle_gamma   90.00
#
_symmetry.space_group_name_H-M   'P 1'
#
loop_
_entity.id
_entity.type
_entity.pdbx_description
1 polymer ?
#
loop_
_entity_poly.entity_id
_entity_poly.type
_entity_poly.pdbx_seq_one_letter_code
_entity_poly.pdbx_strand_id
1 'polypeptide(L)'
;DKGEIEPLRIPLLIIGSKYDQFQTLEPDEKKSIIKTLRFLTYYHGATLMSYSEKQESVHLRAIINHFLFDTALSNKQPQIDYQKPLYVKSGSETPEQIGPPPIPEYELGDVREKYERYLFICLIKKTI
;
A
#
# COMPACT_ATOMS: atom_id res chain seq x y z
N ASP A 1 -7.27 -24.01 2.32
CA ASP A 1 -7.96 -23.00 1.49
C ASP A 1 -8.11 -21.73 2.31
N LYS A 2 -7.08 -20.90 2.45
CA LYS A 2 -6.52 -19.94 1.48
C LYS A 2 -7.61 -18.99 0.97
N GLY A 3 -7.90 -17.97 1.78
CA GLY A 3 -8.77 -16.86 1.40
C GLY A 3 -8.41 -16.38 0.00
N GLU A 4 -9.41 -16.36 -0.87
CA GLU A 4 -9.27 -16.13 -2.29
C GLU A 4 -8.65 -14.74 -2.51
N ILE A 5 -7.36 -14.72 -2.85
CA ILE A 5 -6.74 -13.56 -3.47
C ILE A 5 -7.49 -13.41 -4.79
N GLU A 6 -8.08 -12.24 -5.04
CA GLU A 6 -8.64 -11.91 -6.35
C GLU A 6 -7.63 -11.01 -7.08
N PRO A 7 -6.55 -11.60 -7.65
CA PRO A 7 -5.53 -10.81 -8.30
C PRO A 7 -6.16 -10.14 -9.51
N LEU A 8 -6.09 -8.82 -9.54
CA LEU A 8 -6.43 -8.08 -10.75
C LEU A 8 -5.53 -8.56 -11.88
N ARG A 9 -6.07 -8.69 -13.11
CA ARG A 9 -5.29 -9.07 -14.30
C ARG A 9 -4.26 -8.02 -14.74
N ILE A 10 -4.09 -6.97 -13.95
CA ILE A 10 -3.21 -5.85 -14.19
C ILE A 10 -2.33 -5.63 -12.95
N PRO A 11 -1.05 -5.27 -13.13
CA PRO A 11 -0.17 -4.97 -12.00
C PRO A 11 -0.70 -3.74 -11.25
N LEU A 12 -0.85 -3.86 -9.94
CA LEU A 12 -1.43 -2.82 -9.08
C LEU A 12 -0.38 -2.22 -8.14
N LEU A 13 -0.28 -0.89 -8.14
CA LEU A 13 0.54 -0.11 -7.21
C LEU A 13 -0.39 0.80 -6.39
N ILE A 14 -0.28 0.75 -5.06
CA ILE A 14 -1.00 1.59 -4.11
C ILE A 14 0.02 2.56 -3.52
N ILE A 15 -0.29 3.86 -3.55
CA ILE A 15 0.61 4.90 -3.05
C ILE A 15 -0.09 5.67 -1.92
N GLY A 16 0.50 5.65 -0.73
CA GLY A 16 0.08 6.52 0.37
C GLY A 16 0.81 7.86 0.27
N SER A 17 0.16 8.89 -0.26
CA SER A 17 0.74 10.24 -0.34
C SER A 17 0.73 10.96 1.02
N LYS A 18 1.38 12.12 1.12
CA LYS A 18 1.34 12.99 2.31
C LYS A 18 1.72 12.25 3.60
N TYR A 19 2.75 11.41 3.53
CA TYR A 19 3.26 10.68 4.70
C TYR A 19 3.59 11.63 5.88
N ASP A 20 3.94 12.88 5.60
CA ASP A 20 4.09 13.96 6.58
C ASP A 20 2.83 14.22 7.44
N GLN A 21 1.64 14.19 6.85
CA GLN A 21 0.38 14.31 7.60
C GLN A 21 0.01 13.01 8.31
N PHE A 22 0.35 11.86 7.72
CA PHE A 22 0.18 10.56 8.39
C PHE A 22 1.02 10.49 9.68
N GLN A 23 2.23 11.05 9.67
CA GLN A 23 3.11 11.09 10.84
C GLN A 23 2.55 11.87 12.03
N THR A 24 1.60 12.79 11.84
CA THR A 24 0.99 13.57 12.93
C THR A 24 -0.20 12.87 13.60
N LEU A 25 -0.66 11.74 13.06
CA LEU A 25 -1.80 11.00 13.61
C LEU A 25 -1.45 10.26 14.91
N GLU A 26 -2.48 9.94 15.69
CA GLU A 26 -2.31 9.12 16.89
C GLU A 26 -1.85 7.70 16.52
N PRO A 27 -1.04 7.03 17.37
CA PRO A 27 -0.49 5.70 17.08
C PRO A 27 -1.55 4.64 16.75
N ASP A 28 -2.73 4.70 17.38
CA ASP A 28 -3.79 3.72 17.15
C ASP A 28 -4.46 3.92 15.79
N GLU A 29 -4.65 5.17 15.35
CA GLU A 29 -5.12 5.48 14.01
C GLU A 29 -4.12 5.03 12.94
N LYS A 30 -2.82 5.27 13.16
CA LYS A 30 -1.74 4.82 12.26
C LYS A 30 -1.74 3.31 12.07
N LYS A 31 -1.84 2.56 13.16
CA LYS A 31 -1.89 1.09 13.14
C LYS A 31 -3.11 0.60 12.36
N SER A 32 -4.27 1.20 12.59
CA SER A 32 -5.51 0.85 11.89
C SER A 32 -5.40 1.07 10.38
N ILE A 33 -4.87 2.23 9.98
CA ILE A 33 -4.63 2.58 8.57
C ILE A 33 -3.69 1.58 7.91
N ILE A 34 -2.51 1.35 8.50
CA ILE A 34 -1.50 0.48 7.91
C ILE A 34 -2.01 -0.95 7.78
N LYS A 35 -2.71 -1.46 8.80
CA LYS A 35 -3.27 -2.81 8.76
C LYS A 35 -4.30 -2.95 7.63
N THR A 36 -5.14 -1.94 7.44
CA THR A 36 -6.13 -1.90 6.35
C THR A 36 -5.46 -1.84 4.98
N LEU A 37 -4.45 -0.99 4.81
CA LEU A 37 -3.71 -0.88 3.55
C LEU A 37 -2.96 -2.16 3.20
N ARG A 38 -2.34 -2.82 4.19
CA ARG A 38 -1.70 -4.12 4.04
C ARG A 38 -2.70 -5.19 3.62
N PHE A 39 -3.87 -5.23 4.26
CA PHE A 39 -4.94 -6.14 3.88
C PHE A 39 -5.39 -5.92 2.42
N LEU A 40 -5.65 -4.67 2.03
CA LEU A 40 -6.06 -4.32 0.65
C LEU A 40 -4.98 -4.70 -0.38
N THR A 41 -3.71 -4.48 -0.01
CA THR A 41 -2.56 -4.81 -0.84
C THR A 41 -2.45 -6.32 -1.05
N TYR A 42 -2.60 -7.09 0.02
CA TYR A 42 -2.62 -8.55 -0.04
C TYR A 42 -3.80 -9.07 -0.86
N TYR A 43 -5.01 -8.57 -0.59
CA TYR A 43 -6.24 -9.00 -1.25
C TYR A 43 -6.19 -8.84 -2.77
N HIS A 44 -5.66 -7.71 -3.26
CA HIS A 44 -5.53 -7.45 -4.69
C HIS A 44 -4.18 -7.88 -5.30
N GLY A 45 -3.27 -8.45 -4.50
CA GLY A 45 -1.91 -8.77 -4.96
C GLY A 45 -1.09 -7.54 -5.39
N ALA A 46 -1.34 -6.39 -4.80
CA ALA A 46 -0.70 -5.12 -5.13
C ALA A 46 0.68 -4.95 -4.49
N THR A 47 1.38 -3.88 -4.87
CA THR A 47 2.53 -3.32 -4.14
C THR A 47 2.09 -2.03 -3.46
N LEU A 48 2.53 -1.79 -2.24
CA LEU A 48 2.19 -0.59 -1.46
C LEU A 48 3.44 0.20 -1.11
N MET A 49 3.35 1.53 -1.25
CA MET A 49 4.42 2.45 -0.91
C MET A 49 3.86 3.72 -0.29
N SER A 50 4.42 4.18 0.83
CA SER A 50 4.18 5.53 1.31
C SER A 50 5.16 6.53 0.70
N TYR A 51 4.70 7.73 0.43
CA TYR A 51 5.43 8.82 -0.19
C TYR A 51 5.10 10.16 0.50
N SER A 52 6.10 11.03 0.65
CA SER A 52 5.91 12.46 0.92
C SER A 52 6.85 13.26 0.05
N GLU A 53 6.54 14.54 -0.17
CA GLU A 53 7.42 15.44 -0.94
C GLU A 53 8.85 15.51 -0.36
N LYS A 54 8.97 15.29 0.97
CA LYS A 54 10.25 15.32 1.68
C LYS A 54 11.01 13.99 1.67
N GLN A 55 10.38 12.86 1.33
CA GLN A 55 11.00 11.53 1.41
C GLN A 55 10.79 10.66 0.15
N GLU A 56 11.89 10.06 -0.32
CA GLU A 56 11.93 8.93 -1.26
C GLU A 56 11.34 9.11 -2.68
N SER A 57 11.49 10.29 -3.30
CA SER A 57 11.11 10.50 -4.72
C SER A 57 11.86 9.60 -5.73
N VAL A 58 13.06 9.13 -5.39
CA VAL A 58 13.87 8.24 -6.26
C VAL A 58 13.29 6.83 -6.30
N HIS A 59 12.88 6.31 -5.15
CA HIS A 59 12.40 4.94 -5.04
C HIS A 59 11.02 4.79 -5.70
N LEU A 60 10.12 5.75 -5.50
CA LEU A 60 8.84 5.81 -6.21
C LEU A 60 9.03 5.77 -7.73
N ARG A 61 9.93 6.59 -8.28
CA ARG A 61 10.24 6.58 -9.72
C ARG A 61 10.77 5.24 -10.20
N ALA A 62 11.63 4.59 -9.42
CA ALA A 62 12.16 3.26 -9.76
C ALA A 62 11.04 2.19 -9.80
N ILE A 63 10.10 2.23 -8.87
CA ILE A 63 8.94 1.32 -8.86
C ILE A 63 8.03 1.59 -10.06
N ILE A 64 7.69 2.85 -10.31
CA ILE A 64 6.87 3.22 -11.48
C ILE A 64 7.53 2.74 -12.77
N ASN A 65 8.85 2.95 -12.92
CA ASN A 65 9.59 2.49 -14.08
C ASN A 65 9.60 0.97 -14.22
N HIS A 66 9.67 0.21 -13.11
CA HIS A 66 9.52 -1.23 -13.16
C HIS A 66 8.12 -1.64 -13.61
N PHE A 67 7.07 -1.03 -13.08
CA PHE A 67 5.69 -1.35 -13.46
C PHE A 67 5.39 -1.02 -14.93
N LEU A 68 6.01 0.03 -15.47
CA LEU A 68 5.79 0.46 -16.85
C LEU A 68 6.73 -0.24 -17.85
N PHE A 69 8.02 -0.32 -17.54
CA PHE A 69 9.09 -0.69 -18.47
C PHE A 69 9.84 -1.97 -18.07
N ASP A 70 9.40 -2.69 -17.04
CA ASP A 70 10.01 -3.93 -16.54
C ASP A 70 11.51 -3.77 -16.16
N THR A 71 11.93 -2.57 -15.76
CA THR A 71 13.31 -2.29 -15.32
C THR A 71 13.63 -3.01 -14.00
N ALA A 72 14.90 -3.32 -13.72
CA ALA A 72 15.29 -3.96 -12.47
C ALA A 72 14.80 -3.17 -11.23
N LEU A 73 14.00 -3.80 -10.38
CA LEU A 73 13.55 -3.21 -9.12
C LEU A 73 14.68 -3.34 -8.08
N SER A 74 14.94 -2.30 -7.30
CA SER A 74 15.87 -2.39 -6.17
C SER A 74 15.40 -3.44 -5.15
N ASN A 75 16.31 -4.29 -4.65
CA ASN A 75 16.06 -5.30 -3.60
C ASN A 75 15.82 -4.68 -2.21
N LYS A 76 14.98 -3.64 -2.13
CA LYS A 76 14.59 -3.05 -0.85
C LYS A 76 13.76 -4.08 -0.08
N GLN A 77 14.11 -4.31 1.17
CA GLN A 77 13.33 -5.17 2.05
C GLN A 77 12.00 -4.51 2.39
N PRO A 78 10.90 -5.28 2.53
CA PRO A 78 9.64 -4.74 3.01
C PRO A 78 9.82 -3.99 4.34
N GLN A 79 9.16 -2.83 4.46
CA GLN A 79 9.13 -2.01 5.65
C GLN A 79 7.67 -1.87 6.09
N ILE A 80 7.32 -2.51 7.19
CA ILE A 80 5.94 -2.55 7.72
C ILE A 80 5.78 -1.77 9.02
N ASP A 81 6.86 -1.18 9.54
CA ASP A 81 6.85 -0.35 10.75
C ASP A 81 6.09 0.96 10.49
N TYR A 82 5.10 1.26 11.33
CA TYR A 82 4.26 2.44 11.23
C TYR A 82 4.99 3.76 11.50
N GLN A 83 6.19 3.70 12.06
CA GLN A 83 7.04 4.88 12.30
C GLN A 83 7.86 5.24 11.05
N LYS A 84 8.03 4.30 10.13
CA LYS A 84 8.85 4.44 8.93
C LYS A 84 7.97 4.45 7.68
N PRO A 85 8.46 5.02 6.57
CA PRO A 85 7.78 4.91 5.29
C PRO A 85 7.49 3.44 4.97
N LEU A 86 6.21 3.16 4.74
CA LEU A 86 5.73 1.83 4.46
C LEU A 86 6.15 1.40 3.05
N TYR A 87 6.62 0.17 2.93
CA TYR A 87 6.89 -0.48 1.65
C TYR A 87 6.56 -1.96 1.75
N VAL A 88 5.60 -2.40 0.94
CA VAL A 88 5.18 -3.80 0.87
C VAL A 88 5.23 -4.22 -0.58
N LYS A 89 5.98 -5.30 -0.86
CA LYS A 89 6.05 -5.88 -2.20
C LYS A 89 4.90 -6.87 -2.36
N SER A 90 4.33 -6.94 -3.57
CA SER A 90 3.37 -7.99 -3.90
C SER A 90 3.94 -9.38 -3.57
N GLY A 91 3.15 -10.19 -2.86
CA GLY A 91 3.53 -11.54 -2.44
C GLY A 91 4.52 -11.64 -1.28
N SER A 92 4.95 -10.53 -0.66
CA SER A 92 5.88 -10.59 0.49
C SER A 92 5.22 -10.82 1.84
N GLU A 93 3.88 -10.77 1.92
CA GLU A 93 3.13 -10.90 3.18
C GLU A 93 2.19 -12.10 3.14
N THR A 94 1.95 -12.68 4.31
CA THR A 94 0.93 -13.72 4.52
C THR A 94 -0.26 -13.18 5.33
N PRO A 95 -1.46 -13.78 5.22
CA PRO A 95 -2.63 -13.38 6.01
C PRO A 95 -2.36 -13.38 7.51
N GLU A 96 -1.55 -14.31 8.00
CA GLU A 96 -1.20 -14.45 9.41
C GLU A 96 -0.35 -13.26 9.90
N GLN A 97 0.47 -12.67 9.03
CA GLN A 97 1.31 -11.50 9.34
C GLN A 97 0.53 -10.18 9.32
N ILE A 98 -0.60 -10.13 8.61
CA ILE A 98 -1.45 -8.94 8.49
C ILE A 98 -2.51 -8.96 9.59
N GLY A 99 -3.14 -10.12 9.81
CA GLY A 99 -4.31 -10.29 10.66
C GLY A 99 -5.59 -9.76 10.00
N PRO A 100 -6.76 -9.94 10.64
CA PRO A 100 -8.02 -9.47 10.10
C PRO A 100 -8.03 -7.93 10.00
N PRO A 101 -8.65 -7.35 8.96
CA PRO A 101 -8.75 -5.90 8.84
C PRO A 101 -9.45 -5.34 10.10
N PRO A 102 -8.97 -4.21 10.64
CA PRO A 102 -9.55 -3.61 11.84
C PRO A 102 -10.91 -2.94 11.56
N ILE A 103 -11.29 -2.83 10.28
CA ILE A 103 -12.52 -2.19 9.82
C ILE A 103 -13.39 -3.28 9.16
N PRO A 104 -14.66 -3.44 9.59
CA PRO A 104 -15.61 -4.34 8.93
C PRO A 104 -15.88 -3.92 7.47
N GLU A 105 -16.16 -4.89 6.58
CA GLU A 105 -16.42 -4.64 5.15
C GLU A 105 -17.51 -3.59 4.87
N TYR A 106 -18.50 -3.44 5.75
CA TYR A 106 -19.59 -2.47 5.57
C TYR A 106 -19.16 -1.01 5.82
N GLU A 107 -18.05 -0.76 6.51
CA GLU A 107 -17.52 0.60 6.76
C GLU A 107 -16.56 1.06 5.65
N LEU A 108 -16.21 0.18 4.69
CA LEU A 108 -15.36 0.51 3.54
C LEU A 108 -15.89 1.67 2.68
N GLY A 109 -17.19 1.97 2.75
CA GLY A 109 -17.78 3.15 2.12
C GLY A 109 -17.28 4.47 2.74
N ASP A 110 -17.22 4.54 4.07
CA ASP A 110 -16.76 5.71 4.84
C ASP A 110 -15.23 5.83 4.89
N VAL A 111 -14.52 4.72 4.65
CA VAL A 111 -13.05 4.66 4.45
C VAL A 111 -12.64 5.60 3.31
N ARG A 112 -13.44 5.74 2.25
CA ARG A 112 -13.11 6.61 1.13
C ARG A 112 -12.98 8.08 1.55
N GLU A 113 -13.96 8.63 2.26
CA GLU A 113 -13.91 10.05 2.68
C GLU A 113 -12.85 10.30 3.76
N LYS A 114 -12.70 9.35 4.70
CA LYS A 114 -11.73 9.45 5.80
C LYS A 114 -10.28 9.32 5.31
N TYR A 115 -10.03 8.49 4.29
CA TYR A 115 -8.69 8.21 3.80
C TYR A 115 -8.33 8.85 2.46
N GLU A 116 -9.27 9.36 1.65
CA GLU A 116 -8.97 10.18 0.45
C GLU A 116 -8.08 11.38 0.80
N ARG A 117 -8.16 11.89 2.04
CA ARG A 117 -7.29 12.97 2.52
C ARG A 117 -5.80 12.58 2.55
N TYR A 118 -5.52 11.30 2.78
CA TYR A 118 -4.18 10.72 3.01
C TYR A 118 -3.73 9.75 1.91
N LEU A 119 -4.65 9.20 1.12
CA LEU A 119 -4.39 8.08 0.21
C LEU A 119 -4.68 8.49 -1.24
N PHE A 120 -3.62 8.59 -2.04
CA PHE A 120 -3.73 8.74 -3.49
C PHE A 120 -3.47 7.38 -4.13
N ILE A 121 -4.53 6.60 -4.35
CA ILE A 121 -4.42 5.32 -5.05
C ILE A 121 -4.11 5.60 -6.52
N CYS A 122 -2.82 5.58 -6.88
CA CYS A 122 -2.38 5.67 -8.27
C CYS A 122 -2.38 4.30 -8.93
N LEU A 123 -3.49 3.96 -9.58
CA LEU A 123 -3.60 2.77 -10.43
C LEU A 123 -2.73 2.94 -11.69
N ILE A 124 -1.59 2.25 -11.76
CA ILE A 124 -0.79 2.21 -12.98
C ILE A 124 -1.27 1.05 -13.85
N LYS A 125 -2.06 1.36 -14.88
CA LYS A 125 -2.54 0.38 -15.85
C LYS A 125 -1.54 0.22 -16.99
N LYS A 126 -0.75 -0.86 -16.99
CA LYS A 126 -0.03 -1.32 -18.19
C LYS A 126 -1.04 -2.02 -19.09
N THR A 127 -1.51 -1.32 -20.12
CA THR A 127 -2.31 -1.95 -21.19
C THR A 127 -1.32 -2.52 -22.19
N ILE A 128 -1.26 -3.84 -22.30
CA ILE A 128 -0.51 -4.55 -23.37
C ILE A 128 -1.24 -4.34 -24.68
#